data_AF-B8DMZ7-F1
#
_entry.id   AF-B8DMZ7-F1
#
_cell.length_a   1.000
_cell.length_b   1.000
_cell.length_c   1.000
_cell.angle_alpha   90.00
_cell.angle_beta   90.00
_cell.angle_gamma   90.00
#
_symmetry.space_group_name_H-M   'P 1'
#
loop_
_entity.id
_entity.type
_entity.pdbx_description
1 polymer ?
#
loop_
_entity_poly.entity_id
_entity_poly.type
_entity_poly.pdbx_seq_one_letter_code
_entity_poly.pdbx_strand_id
1 'polypeptide(L)' 'MDKIRKEALQVTKEIVVKFIETQRVSPASLGEVFPSIYRVVLESIATDGARDGQPSVAPAASAGAERE' A
#
# COMPACT_ATOMS: atom_id res chain seq x y z
N MET A 1 -5.39 -13.85 -2.95
CA MET A 1 -4.44 -13.15 -3.85
C MET A 1 -5.11 -12.52 -5.07
N ASP A 2 -6.04 -13.20 -5.75
CA ASP A 2 -6.65 -12.63 -6.97
C ASP A 2 -7.54 -11.40 -6.75
N LYS A 3 -8.23 -11.32 -5.60
CA LYS A 3 -8.97 -10.12 -5.21
C LYS A 3 -8.04 -8.91 -5.02
N ILE A 4 -6.96 -9.09 -4.26
CA ILE A 4 -5.92 -8.06 -4.02
C ILE A 4 -5.32 -7.59 -5.36
N ARG A 5 -4.98 -8.52 -6.27
CA ARG A 5 -4.44 -8.14 -7.58
C ARG A 5 -5.42 -7.35 -8.43
N LYS A 6 -6.71 -7.70 -8.41
CA LYS A 6 -7.76 -6.97 -9.14
C LYS A 6 -7.98 -5.57 -8.56
N GLU A 7 -8.00 -5.45 -7.25
CA GLU A 7 -8.15 -4.18 -6.55
C GLU A 7 -6.95 -3.26 -6.81
N ALA A 8 -5.72 -3.77 -6.66
CA ALA A 8 -4.51 -3.03 -6.99
C ALA A 8 -4.52 -2.55 -8.44
N LEU A 9 -4.99 -3.39 -9.37
CA LEU A 9 -5.07 -3.04 -10.78
C LEU A 9 -6.10 -1.93 -11.03
N GLN A 10 -7.25 -1.96 -10.35
CA GLN A 10 -8.26 -0.92 -10.45
C GLN A 10 -7.74 0.42 -9.94
N VAL A 11 -7.20 0.43 -8.71
CA VAL A 11 -6.67 1.65 -8.08
C VAL A 11 -5.53 2.24 -8.94
N THR A 12 -4.65 1.40 -9.47
CA THR A 12 -3.58 1.85 -10.37
C THR A 12 -4.13 2.54 -11.63
N LYS A 13 -5.19 1.99 -12.24
CA LYS A 13 -5.81 2.61 -13.42
C LYS A 13 -6.36 4.00 -13.08
N GLU A 14 -7.05 4.15 -11.95
CA GLU A 14 -7.63 5.43 -11.52
C GLU A 14 -6.54 6.49 -11.27
N ILE A 15 -5.45 6.12 -10.60
CA ILE A 15 -4.31 7.02 -10.35
C ILE A 15 -3.67 7.48 -11.66
N VAL A 16 -3.41 6.54 -12.57
CA VAL A 16 -2.76 6.84 -13.85
C VAL A 16 -3.65 7.71 -14.74
N VAL A 17 -4.95 7.42 -14.82
CA VAL A 17 -5.92 8.27 -15.52
C VAL A 17 -5.91 9.68 -14.93
N LYS A 18 -5.91 9.81 -13.60
CA LYS A 18 -5.85 11.12 -12.94
C LYS A 18 -4.57 11.89 -13.29
N PHE A 19 -3.42 11.23 -13.37
CA PHE A 19 -2.16 11.87 -13.77
C PHE A 19 -2.17 12.34 -15.23
N ILE A 20 -2.85 11.62 -16.12
CA ILE A 20 -3.02 12.05 -17.52
C ILE A 20 -3.99 13.24 -17.60
N GLU A 21 -5.13 13.18 -16.92
CA GLU A 21 -6.12 14.26 -16.86
C GLU A 21 -5.54 15.56 -16.31
N THR A 22 -4.64 15.45 -15.33
CA THR A 22 -3.95 16.59 -14.70
C THR A 22 -2.64 16.97 -15.42
N GLN A 23 -2.38 16.39 -16.59
CA GLN A 23 -1.21 16.66 -17.43
C GLN A 23 0.14 16.45 -16.72
N ARG A 24 0.19 15.55 -15.73
CA ARG A 24 1.43 15.15 -15.02
C ARG A 24 2.15 14.00 -15.69
N VAL A 25 1.43 13.17 -16.43
CA VAL A 25 1.96 12.04 -17.19
C VAL A 25 1.34 12.06 -18.59
N SER A 26 2.14 11.81 -19.62
CA SER A 26 1.63 11.68 -20.98
C SER A 26 1.12 10.25 -21.24
N PRO A 27 0.12 10.05 -22.13
CA PRO A 27 -0.28 8.70 -22.55
C PRO A 27 0.86 7.86 -23.13
N ALA A 28 1.87 8.48 -23.75
CA ALA A 28 3.02 7.78 -24.33
C ALA A 28 3.93 7.15 -23.26
N SER A 29 3.96 7.72 -22.05
CA SER A 29 4.76 7.24 -20.92
C SER A 29 4.08 6.11 -20.14
N LEU A 30 2.89 5.66 -20.57
CA LEU A 30 2.06 4.70 -19.84
C LEU A 30 2.79 3.38 -19.55
N GLY A 31 3.55 2.86 -20.54
CA GLY A 31 4.27 1.60 -20.41
C GLY A 31 5.34 1.60 -19.32
N GLU A 32 5.90 2.76 -18.99
CA GLU A 32 6.93 2.93 -17.97
C GLU A 32 6.31 3.23 -16.59
N VAL A 33 5.30 4.10 -16.57
CA VAL A 33 4.72 4.61 -15.32
C VAL A 33 3.78 3.59 -14.67
N PHE A 34 2.95 2.90 -15.47
CA PHE A 34 1.93 1.99 -14.96
C PHE A 34 2.49 0.85 -14.10
N PRO A 35 3.56 0.11 -14.52
CA PRO A 35 4.11 -0.98 -13.72
C PRO A 35 4.74 -0.53 -12.40
N SER A 36 5.22 0.71 -12.34
CA SER A 36 5.84 1.30 -11.15
C SER A 36 4.78 1.64 -10.11
N ILE A 37 3.68 2.28 -10.52
CA ILE A 37 2.55 2.60 -9.63
C ILE A 37 1.85 1.30 -9.18
N TYR A 38 1.66 0.33 -10.08
CA TYR A 38 1.04 -0.95 -9.73
C TYR A 38 1.77 -1.67 -8.59
N ARG A 39 3.11 -1.71 -8.63
CA ARG A 39 3.91 -2.33 -7.57
C ARG A 39 3.72 -1.64 -6.23
N VAL A 40 3.79 -0.32 -6.20
CA VAL A 40 3.59 0.46 -4.97
C VAL A 40 2.22 0.18 -4.36
N VAL A 41 1.16 0.20 -5.17
CA VAL A 41 -0.21 -0.08 -4.70
C VAL A 41 -0.35 -1.52 -4.20
N LEU A 42 0.17 -2.50 -4.96
CA LEU A 42 0.09 -3.91 -4.60
C LEU A 42 0.81 -4.20 -3.28
N GLU A 43 2.01 -3.66 -3.11
CA GLU A 43 2.80 -3.78 -1.87
C GLU A 43 2.09 -3.12 -0.69
N SER A 44 1.49 -1.96 -0.90
CA SER A 44 0.74 -1.24 0.14
C SER A 44 -0.44 -2.06 0.65
N ILE A 45 -1.26 -2.62 -0.25
CA ILE A 45 -2.43 -3.43 0.11
C ILE A 45 -2.00 -4.76 0.74
N ALA A 46 -0.95 -5.40 0.20
CA ALA A 46 -0.45 -6.67 0.74
C ALA A 46 0.16 -6.50 2.14
N THR A 47 0.84 -5.38 2.40
CA THR A 47 1.42 -5.06 3.71
C THR A 47 0.35 -4.73 4.74
N ASP A 48 -0.70 -4.02 4.34
CA ASP A 48 -1.82 -3.69 5.21
C ASP A 48 -2.59 -4.96 5.63
N GLY A 49 -2.87 -5.86 4.69
CA GLY A 49 -3.45 -7.17 4.99
C GLY A 49 -2.58 -8.08 5.87
N ALA A 50 -1.26 -7.83 5.93
CA ALA A 50 -0.36 -8.53 6.85
C ALA A 50 -0.38 -7.92 8.27
N ARG A 51 -0.64 -6.61 8.40
CA ARG A 51 -0.74 -5.91 9.70
C ARG A 51 -2.08 -6.13 10.38
N ASP A 52 -3.16 -6.30 9.60
CA ASP A 52 -4.49 -6.61 10.13
C ASP A 52 -4.56 -7.99 10.82
N GLY A 53 -3.60 -8.88 10.55
CA GLY A 53 -3.45 -10.19 11.18
C GLY A 53 -2.51 -10.26 12.39
N GLN A 54 -1.84 -9.14 12.75
CA GLN A 54 -0.91 -9.11 13.88
C GLN A 54 -1.60 -8.43 15.07
N PRO A 55 -1.87 -9.12 16.18
CA PRO A 55 -2.35 -8.45 17.38
C PRO A 55 -1.30 -7.43 17.78
N SER A 56 -1.72 -6.16 17.88
CA SER A 56 -0.92 -5.07 18.42
C SER A 56 -0.49 -5.47 19.83
N VAL A 57 0.72 -6.02 19.96
CA VAL A 57 1.36 -6.23 21.25
C VAL A 57 1.76 -4.85 21.75
N ALA A 58 0.85 -4.25 22.51
CA ALA A 58 1.18 -3.10 23.35
C ALA A 58 2.43 -3.45 24.16
N PRO A 59 3.42 -2.53 24.29
CA PRO A 59 4.56 -2.79 25.14
C PRO A 59 4.06 -3.00 26.57
N ALA A 60 4.25 -4.23 27.07
CA ALA A 60 3.87 -4.62 28.42
C ALA A 60 4.58 -3.70 29.41
N ALA A 61 3.78 -3.11 30.30
CA ALA A 61 4.25 -2.33 31.43
C ALA A 61 5.35 -3.09 32.18
N SER A 62 6.52 -2.45 32.32
CA SER A 62 7.53 -2.85 33.29
C SER A 62 7.00 -2.50 34.69
N ALA A 63 6.18 -3.40 35.24
CA ALA A 63 5.87 -3.44 36.64
C ALA A 63 7.01 -4.13 37.39
N GLY A 64 7.62 -3.42 38.34
CA GLY A 64 8.32 -4.00 39.48
C GLY A 64 9.84 -3.85 39.49
N ALA A 65 10.32 -2.93 40.33
CA ALA A 65 11.54 -3.01 41.16
C ALA A 65 11.68 -1.63 41.85
N GLU A 66 11.90 -1.44 43.15
CA GLU A 66 12.27 -2.30 44.27
C GLU A 66 12.00 -1.48 45.56
N ARG A 67 11.98 -2.16 46.71
CA ARG A 67 11.84 -1.58 48.05
C ARG A 67 13.13 -0.82 48.44
N GLU A 68 13.00 0.33 49.09
CA GLU A 68 13.63 0.66 50.39
C GLU A 68 13.05 1.95 50.99
#